data_AF-A0A925D0R1-F1
#
_entry.id   AF-A0A925D0R1-F1
#
_cell.length_a   1.000
_cell.length_b   1.000
_cell.length_c   1.000
_cell.angle_alpha   90.00
_cell.angle_beta   90.00
_cell.angle_gamma   90.00
#
_symmetry.space_group_name_H-M   'P 1'
#
loop_
_entity.id
_entity.type
_entity.pdbx_description
1 polymer ?
#
loop_
_entity_poly.entity_id
_entity_poly.type
_entity_poly.pdbx_seq_one_letter_code
_entity_poly.pdbx_strand_id
1 'polypeptide(L)'
;MGGIYTVIRSKAPSMVHNAPGNYCLVGPYLNKNIQAELEPLDDSQDIFGQAAASLRKRGFDVQYAQWLITGKPRVVLLNPNAIQDKTLNVVKYLLWKNHAVGTPTQHALIDQVVAFSYLAKLFFDELVNLSDKKQPIIGHFHEWMAGLPILDIKREKMPVKTIFTTHATQLGRHLAINSPLFYAHLPFFKWQDEAKRFGIESETQIEFACAQNANLLTTVSEVTARECKHLLKRKP
;
A
#
# COMPACT_ATOMS: atom_id res chain seq x y z
N MET A 1 0.57 5.30 -14.21
CA MET A 1 1.31 6.01 -13.14
C MET A 1 0.79 7.44 -13.10
N GLY A 2 0.25 7.90 -11.97
CA GLY A 2 -0.43 9.20 -11.83
C GLY A 2 0.25 10.14 -10.82
N GLY A 3 -0.49 11.11 -10.26
CA GLY A 3 0.06 12.16 -9.39
C GLY A 3 0.83 11.69 -8.15
N ILE A 4 0.56 10.48 -7.65
CA ILE A 4 1.28 9.91 -6.49
C ILE A 4 2.75 9.66 -6.81
N TYR A 5 3.09 9.26 -8.04
CA TYR A 5 4.50 9.11 -8.44
C TYR A 5 5.26 10.43 -8.26
N THR A 6 4.65 11.55 -8.64
CA THR A 6 5.21 12.90 -8.46
C THR A 6 5.39 13.25 -6.98
N VAL A 7 4.41 12.93 -6.13
CA VAL A 7 4.51 13.15 -4.68
C VAL A 7 5.67 12.34 -4.09
N ILE A 8 5.75 11.03 -4.39
CA ILE A 8 6.82 10.17 -3.86
C ILE A 8 8.19 10.62 -4.37
N ARG A 9 8.31 10.92 -5.67
CA ARG A 9 9.56 11.37 -6.31
C ARG A 9 10.07 12.69 -5.72
N SER A 10 9.18 13.67 -5.54
CA SER A 10 9.55 14.99 -4.98
C SER A 10 9.84 14.94 -3.48
N LYS A 11 9.22 14.02 -2.74
CA LYS A 11 9.45 13.81 -1.30
C LYS A 11 10.75 13.03 -1.01
N ALA A 12 11.21 12.19 -1.93
CA ALA A 12 12.34 11.29 -1.73
C ALA A 12 13.62 11.97 -1.22
N PRO A 13 14.10 13.11 -1.77
CA PRO A 13 15.30 13.79 -1.28
C PRO A 13 15.21 14.14 0.21
N SER A 14 14.09 14.72 0.63
CA SER A 14 13.86 15.11 2.03
C SER A 14 13.82 13.91 2.96
N MET A 15 13.23 12.78 2.53
CA MET A 15 13.20 11.57 3.34
C MET A 15 14.58 10.94 3.50
N VAL A 16 15.36 10.88 2.42
CA VAL A 16 16.73 10.34 2.47
C VAL A 16 17.61 11.22 3.36
N HIS A 17 17.44 12.54 3.30
CA HIS A 17 18.17 13.47 4.16
C HIS A 17 17.82 13.32 5.65
N ASN A 18 16.53 13.18 5.99
CA ASN A 18 16.08 13.10 7.38
C ASN A 18 16.17 11.69 8.00
N ALA A 19 16.25 10.65 7.18
CA ALA A 19 16.36 9.25 7.62
C ALA A 19 17.45 8.50 6.83
N PRO A 20 18.72 8.96 6.88
CA PRO A 20 19.81 8.35 6.13
C PRO A 20 20.03 6.91 6.58
N GLY A 21 20.19 5.99 5.63
CA GLY A 21 20.36 4.57 5.94
C GLY A 21 19.10 3.84 6.45
N ASN A 22 18.02 4.57 6.80
CA ASN A 22 16.80 3.99 7.37
C ASN A 22 15.53 4.21 6.53
N TYR A 23 15.65 4.76 5.31
CA TYR A 23 14.55 4.94 4.38
C TYR A 23 14.65 4.02 3.15
N CYS A 24 13.56 3.31 2.86
CA CYS A 24 13.39 2.47 1.68
C CYS A 24 11.97 2.62 1.12
N LEU A 25 11.84 2.69 -0.19
CA LEU A 25 10.57 2.66 -0.90
C LEU A 25 10.23 1.21 -1.26
N VAL A 26 8.96 0.83 -1.13
CA VAL A 26 8.46 -0.49 -1.55
C VAL A 26 7.35 -0.31 -2.56
N GLY A 27 7.41 -1.02 -3.68
CA GLY A 27 6.42 -0.90 -4.75
C GLY A 27 6.32 -2.15 -5.62
N PRO A 28 5.30 -2.23 -6.50
CA PRO A 28 5.13 -3.38 -7.37
C PRO A 28 6.06 -3.29 -8.60
N TYR A 29 6.72 -4.39 -8.95
CA TYR A 29 7.50 -4.52 -10.18
C TYR A 29 6.59 -4.88 -11.36
N LEU A 30 6.00 -3.86 -12.00
CA LEU A 30 5.01 -4.05 -13.09
C LEU A 30 5.54 -3.67 -14.48
N ASN A 31 6.36 -2.63 -14.57
CA ASN A 31 6.83 -2.10 -15.84
C ASN A 31 8.34 -2.34 -15.98
N LYS A 32 8.74 -3.17 -16.95
CA LYS A 32 10.16 -3.45 -17.21
C LYS A 32 10.97 -2.21 -17.57
N ASN A 33 10.34 -1.17 -18.12
CA ASN A 33 11.02 0.09 -18.46
C ASN A 33 11.57 0.82 -17.22
N ILE A 34 11.09 0.48 -16.01
CA ILE A 34 11.65 1.05 -14.77
C ILE A 34 13.12 0.69 -14.60
N GLN A 35 13.61 -0.39 -15.24
CA GLN A 35 15.02 -0.78 -15.19
C GLN A 35 15.99 0.34 -15.60
N ALA A 36 15.58 1.23 -16.52
CA ALA A 36 16.39 2.38 -16.92
C ALA A 36 16.54 3.44 -15.80
N GLU A 37 15.63 3.44 -14.82
CA GLU A 37 15.67 4.30 -13.64
C GLU A 37 16.25 3.59 -12.41
N LEU A 38 16.77 2.37 -12.53
CA LEU A 38 17.24 1.59 -11.40
C LEU A 38 18.72 1.24 -11.54
N GLU A 39 19.44 1.40 -10.43
CA GLU A 39 20.80 0.88 -10.26
C GLU A 39 20.72 -0.27 -9.24
N PRO A 40 20.87 -1.55 -9.67
CA PRO A 40 20.80 -2.67 -8.75
C PRO A 40 21.79 -2.52 -7.59
N LEU A 41 21.34 -2.85 -6.38
CA LEU A 41 22.18 -2.85 -5.20
C LEU A 41 22.47 -4.28 -4.78
N ASP A 42 23.73 -4.54 -4.45
CA ASP A 42 24.18 -5.78 -3.84
C ASP A 42 24.90 -5.45 -2.53
N ASP A 43 24.11 -5.02 -1.55
CA ASP A 43 24.59 -4.74 -0.20
C ASP A 43 24.07 -5.80 0.76
N SER A 44 24.99 -6.67 1.19
CA SER A 44 24.70 -7.76 2.13
C SER A 44 24.52 -7.28 3.57
N GLN A 45 24.91 -6.04 3.90
CA GLN A 45 24.76 -5.46 5.23
C GLN A 45 23.47 -4.65 5.37
N ASP A 46 22.86 -4.24 4.26
CA ASP A 46 21.59 -3.51 4.31
C ASP A 46 20.42 -4.44 4.65
N ILE A 47 19.68 -4.11 5.72
CA ILE A 47 18.51 -4.86 6.18
C ILE A 47 17.43 -5.00 5.09
N PHE A 48 17.24 -3.97 4.25
CA PHE A 48 16.28 -4.03 3.15
C PHE A 48 16.74 -4.99 2.05
N GLY A 49 18.05 -5.01 1.78
CA GLY A 49 18.70 -5.93 0.85
C GLY A 49 18.66 -7.38 1.34
N GLN A 50 18.92 -7.60 2.62
CA GLN A 50 18.80 -8.91 3.27
C GLN A 50 17.35 -9.43 3.21
N ALA A 51 16.37 -8.59 3.51
CA ALA A 51 14.96 -8.96 3.43
C ALA A 51 14.55 -9.33 1.99
N ALA A 52 14.94 -8.52 1.01
CA ALA A 52 14.73 -8.82 -0.41
C ALA A 52 15.42 -10.14 -0.82
N ALA A 53 16.65 -10.38 -0.38
CA ALA A 53 17.39 -11.61 -0.65
C ALA A 53 16.72 -12.86 -0.04
N SER A 54 16.17 -12.74 1.18
CA SER A 54 15.42 -13.82 1.82
C SER A 54 14.16 -14.19 1.01
N LEU A 55 13.42 -13.19 0.53
CA LEU A 55 12.27 -13.42 -0.36
C LEU A 55 12.71 -14.06 -1.69
N ARG A 56 13.83 -13.63 -2.29
CA ARG A 56 14.39 -14.27 -3.50
C ARG A 56 14.76 -15.74 -3.25
N LYS A 57 15.38 -16.07 -2.12
CA LYS A 57 15.69 -17.47 -1.73
C LYS A 57 14.45 -18.34 -1.60
N ARG A 58 13.30 -17.75 -1.24
CA ARG A 58 11.99 -18.41 -1.20
C ARG A 58 11.31 -18.53 -2.57
N GLY A 59 11.96 -18.06 -3.65
CA GLY A 59 11.47 -18.16 -5.02
C GLY A 59 10.61 -17.00 -5.49
N PHE A 60 10.55 -15.88 -4.74
CA PHE A 60 9.83 -14.68 -5.19
C PHE A 60 10.71 -13.79 -6.07
N ASP A 61 10.11 -13.19 -7.10
CA ASP A 61 10.79 -12.19 -7.92
C ASP A 61 10.74 -10.82 -7.22
N VAL A 62 11.92 -10.43 -6.71
CA VAL A 62 12.14 -9.21 -5.93
C VAL A 62 13.40 -8.51 -6.41
N GLN A 63 13.30 -7.22 -6.68
CA GLN A 63 14.41 -6.35 -7.06
C GLN A 63 14.78 -5.48 -5.87
N TYR A 64 16.09 -5.37 -5.60
CA TYR A 64 16.64 -4.42 -4.65
C TYR A 64 17.60 -3.50 -5.39
N ALA A 65 17.33 -2.20 -5.35
CA ALA A 65 18.01 -1.23 -6.18
C ALA A 65 18.01 0.17 -5.55
N GLN A 66 18.77 1.06 -6.15
CA GLN A 66 18.67 2.50 -5.95
C GLN A 66 17.85 3.09 -7.09
N TRP A 67 16.87 3.94 -6.75
CA TRP A 67 16.07 4.64 -7.75
C TRP A 67 16.78 5.91 -8.19
N LEU A 68 17.10 6.03 -9.48
CA LEU A 68 17.90 7.09 -10.11
C LEU A 68 17.14 8.42 -10.27
N ILE A 69 16.58 8.90 -9.17
CA ILE A 69 16.01 10.23 -9.01
C ILE A 69 16.85 11.06 -8.03
N THR A 70 16.54 12.35 -7.88
CA THR A 70 17.14 13.18 -6.84
C THR A 70 16.97 12.53 -5.45
N GLY A 71 18.04 12.54 -4.65
CA GLY A 71 18.09 11.86 -3.36
C GLY A 71 18.45 10.37 -3.43
N LYS A 72 18.37 9.75 -4.62
CA LYS A 72 18.72 8.35 -4.88
C LYS A 72 18.25 7.38 -3.78
N PRO A 73 16.95 7.30 -3.46
CA PRO A 73 16.46 6.43 -2.41
C PRO A 73 16.64 4.95 -2.78
N ARG A 74 16.82 4.10 -1.77
CA ARG A 74 16.72 2.64 -1.94
C ARG A 74 15.27 2.26 -2.23
N VAL A 75 15.11 1.25 -3.07
CA VAL A 75 13.81 0.71 -3.46
C VAL A 75 13.84 -0.82 -3.48
N VAL A 76 12.77 -1.42 -2.95
CA VAL A 76 12.46 -2.84 -3.11
C VAL A 76 11.23 -2.94 -4.00
N LEU A 77 11.37 -3.60 -5.15
CA LEU A 77 10.26 -3.85 -6.07
C LEU A 77 9.85 -5.31 -6.03
N LEU A 78 8.59 -5.56 -5.72
CA LEU A 78 8.00 -6.89 -5.53
C LEU A 78 7.16 -7.22 -6.77
N ASN A 79 7.38 -8.35 -7.45
CA ASN A 79 6.61 -8.67 -8.66
C ASN A 79 5.30 -9.41 -8.33
N PRO A 80 4.12 -8.75 -8.34
CA PRO A 80 2.85 -9.42 -8.07
C PRO A 80 2.46 -10.41 -9.16
N ASN A 81 2.92 -10.21 -10.41
CA ASN A 81 2.58 -11.08 -11.54
C ASN A 81 3.33 -12.42 -11.50
N ALA A 82 4.33 -12.56 -10.62
CA ALA A 82 5.04 -13.82 -10.40
C ALA A 82 4.31 -14.75 -9.40
N ILE A 83 3.23 -14.29 -8.76
CA ILE A 83 2.44 -15.12 -7.84
C ILE A 83 1.56 -16.09 -8.63
N GLN A 84 1.70 -17.38 -8.34
CA GLN A 84 0.88 -18.44 -8.94
C GLN A 84 -0.58 -18.35 -8.49
N ASP A 85 -1.51 -18.69 -9.38
CA ASP A 85 -2.96 -18.64 -9.13
C ASP A 85 -3.40 -19.43 -7.89
N LYS A 86 -2.80 -20.60 -7.65
CA LYS A 86 -3.09 -21.42 -6.46
C LYS A 86 -2.80 -20.64 -5.17
N THR A 87 -1.65 -19.98 -5.11
CA THR A 87 -1.26 -19.14 -3.96
C THR A 87 -2.17 -17.93 -3.87
N LEU A 88 -2.44 -17.25 -4.98
CA LEU A 88 -3.32 -16.08 -5.01
C LEU A 88 -4.72 -16.41 -4.49
N ASN A 89 -5.29 -17.55 -4.88
CA ASN A 89 -6.61 -17.98 -4.40
C ASN A 89 -6.63 -18.22 -2.89
N VAL A 90 -5.56 -18.79 -2.33
CA VAL A 90 -5.41 -18.93 -0.87
C VAL A 90 -5.35 -17.57 -0.20
N VAL A 91 -4.57 -16.63 -0.74
CA VAL A 91 -4.47 -15.26 -0.19
C VAL A 91 -5.82 -14.54 -0.25
N LYS A 92 -6.56 -14.63 -1.37
CA LYS A 92 -7.91 -14.07 -1.50
C LYS A 92 -8.87 -14.68 -0.48
N TYR A 93 -8.83 -16.00 -0.30
CA TYR A 93 -9.62 -16.68 0.72
C TYR A 93 -9.29 -16.17 2.13
N LEU A 94 -8.00 -16.02 2.47
CA LEU A 94 -7.59 -15.51 3.77
C LEU A 94 -7.99 -14.05 3.98
N LEU A 95 -7.92 -13.23 2.93
CA LEU A 95 -8.38 -11.84 2.95
C LEU A 95 -9.87 -11.76 3.28
N TRP A 96 -10.70 -12.57 2.62
CA TRP A 96 -12.13 -12.68 2.93
C TRP A 96 -12.37 -13.24 4.33
N LYS A 97 -11.75 -14.37 4.68
CA LYS A 97 -11.95 -15.07 5.96
C LYS A 97 -11.59 -14.19 7.16
N ASN A 98 -10.45 -13.51 7.08
CA ASN A 98 -9.89 -12.80 8.24
C ASN A 98 -10.34 -11.35 8.33
N HIS A 99 -10.69 -10.73 7.20
CA HIS A 99 -10.98 -9.28 7.13
C HIS A 99 -12.31 -8.94 6.49
N ALA A 100 -13.09 -9.96 6.08
CA ALA A 100 -14.37 -9.81 5.37
C ALA A 100 -14.26 -9.05 4.04
N VAL A 101 -13.07 -8.85 3.49
CA VAL A 101 -12.84 -8.15 2.22
C VAL A 101 -13.05 -9.10 1.06
N GLY A 102 -14.08 -8.85 0.26
CA GLY A 102 -14.36 -9.64 -0.94
C GLY A 102 -13.44 -9.27 -2.11
N THR A 103 -13.18 -10.23 -2.99
CA THR A 103 -12.47 -9.99 -4.25
C THR A 103 -13.31 -10.52 -5.41
N PRO A 104 -13.63 -9.71 -6.43
CA PRO A 104 -14.40 -10.15 -7.58
C PRO A 104 -13.63 -11.19 -8.40
N THR A 105 -14.38 -12.07 -9.05
CA THR A 105 -13.82 -13.08 -9.96
C THR A 105 -13.20 -12.38 -11.17
N GLN A 106 -11.99 -12.78 -11.56
CA GLN A 106 -11.28 -12.30 -12.77
C GLN A 106 -11.04 -10.78 -12.84
N HIS A 107 -10.74 -10.13 -11.71
CA HIS A 107 -10.44 -8.70 -11.69
C HIS A 107 -8.93 -8.42 -11.58
N ALA A 108 -8.25 -8.30 -12.73
CA ALA A 108 -6.79 -8.21 -12.82
C ALA A 108 -6.13 -7.20 -11.87
N LEU A 109 -6.73 -6.02 -11.70
CA LEU A 109 -6.19 -5.00 -10.78
C LEU A 109 -6.26 -5.43 -9.31
N ILE A 110 -7.38 -6.02 -8.88
CA ILE A 110 -7.56 -6.47 -7.50
C ILE A 110 -6.62 -7.65 -7.24
N ASP A 111 -6.47 -8.54 -8.22
CA ASP A 111 -5.55 -9.67 -8.17
C ASP A 111 -4.11 -9.21 -7.98
N GLN A 112 -3.68 -8.18 -8.73
CA GLN A 112 -2.37 -7.56 -8.55
C GLN A 112 -2.20 -6.89 -7.18
N VAL A 113 -3.23 -6.18 -6.70
CA VAL A 113 -3.22 -5.54 -5.36
C VAL A 113 -3.10 -6.58 -4.25
N VAL A 114 -3.83 -7.70 -4.34
CA VAL A 114 -3.78 -8.79 -3.37
C VAL A 114 -2.43 -9.51 -3.41
N ALA A 115 -1.90 -9.80 -4.61
CA ALA A 115 -0.59 -10.41 -4.79
C ALA A 115 0.55 -9.50 -4.26
N PHE A 116 0.50 -8.21 -4.57
CA PHE A 116 1.45 -7.22 -4.05
C PHE A 116 1.38 -7.13 -2.53
N SER A 117 0.16 -7.10 -1.96
CA SER A 117 -0.04 -7.08 -0.52
C SER A 117 0.60 -8.28 0.17
N TYR A 118 0.43 -9.47 -0.40
CA TYR A 118 1.02 -10.69 0.15
C TYR A 118 2.55 -10.58 0.20
N LEU A 119 3.18 -10.17 -0.91
CA LEU A 119 4.63 -9.99 -0.96
C LEU A 119 5.10 -8.89 0.00
N ALA A 120 4.38 -7.77 0.09
CA ALA A 120 4.72 -6.66 0.98
C ALA A 120 4.63 -7.07 2.45
N LYS A 121 3.61 -7.86 2.83
CA LYS A 121 3.50 -8.43 4.18
C LYS A 121 4.68 -9.34 4.48
N LEU A 122 5.05 -10.25 3.57
CA LEU A 122 6.21 -11.12 3.73
C LEU A 122 7.52 -10.32 3.88
N PHE A 123 7.64 -9.21 3.16
CA PHE A 123 8.78 -8.31 3.29
C PHE A 123 8.83 -7.66 4.68
N PHE A 124 7.70 -7.19 5.22
CA PHE A 124 7.63 -6.69 6.60
C PHE A 124 7.92 -7.77 7.64
N ASP A 125 7.47 -9.02 7.45
CA ASP A 125 7.83 -10.13 8.34
C ASP A 125 9.35 -10.30 8.41
N GLU A 126 10.01 -10.26 7.25
CA GLU A 126 11.45 -10.43 7.19
C GLU A 126 12.19 -9.25 7.83
N LEU A 127 11.72 -8.01 7.61
CA LEU A 127 12.27 -6.85 8.31
C LEU A 127 12.12 -6.97 9.83
N VAL A 128 10.97 -7.45 10.32
CA VAL A 128 10.77 -7.69 11.76
C VAL A 128 11.75 -8.73 12.30
N ASN A 129 11.99 -9.81 11.56
CA ASN A 129 12.92 -10.87 11.95
C ASN A 129 14.38 -10.41 11.96
N LEU A 130 14.76 -9.56 11.01
CA LEU A 130 16.12 -9.02 10.89
C LEU A 130 16.36 -7.82 11.82
N SER A 131 15.30 -7.09 12.21
CA SER A 131 15.43 -5.90 13.05
C SER A 131 15.73 -6.26 14.50
N ASP A 132 16.62 -5.50 15.12
CA ASP A 132 16.76 -5.52 16.58
C ASP A 132 15.47 -5.00 17.24
N LYS A 133 15.06 -5.61 18.35
CA LYS A 133 13.85 -5.22 19.12
C LYS A 133 13.80 -3.73 19.53
N LYS A 134 14.91 -3.01 19.45
CA LYS A 134 15.03 -1.58 19.78
C LYS A 134 14.77 -0.65 18.59
N GLN A 135 14.79 -1.14 17.37
CA GLN A 135 14.59 -0.33 16.17
C GLN A 135 13.11 -0.38 15.75
N PRO A 136 12.36 0.72 15.89
CA PRO A 136 10.96 0.74 15.50
C PRO A 136 10.83 0.71 13.97
N ILE A 137 9.97 -0.18 13.45
CA ILE A 137 9.64 -0.23 12.02
C ILE A 137 8.37 0.59 11.77
N ILE A 138 8.42 1.49 10.79
CA ILE A 138 7.26 2.25 10.33
C ILE A 138 6.93 1.82 8.90
N GLY A 139 5.71 1.34 8.69
CA GLY A 139 5.15 1.08 7.37
C GLY A 139 4.24 2.23 6.94
N HIS A 140 4.64 3.02 5.94
CA HIS A 140 3.83 4.11 5.40
C HIS A 140 3.24 3.72 4.05
N PHE A 141 1.94 3.49 4.02
CA PHE A 141 1.19 3.03 2.87
C PHE A 141 0.42 4.18 2.23
N HIS A 142 0.59 4.34 0.92
CA HIS A 142 -0.09 5.36 0.13
C HIS A 142 -1.14 4.71 -0.76
N GLU A 143 -2.39 5.15 -0.62
CA GLU A 143 -3.58 4.63 -1.31
C GLU A 143 -3.95 3.18 -1.00
N TRP A 144 -5.23 2.88 -1.25
CA TRP A 144 -5.83 1.57 -1.03
C TRP A 144 -5.09 0.43 -1.75
N MET A 145 -4.51 0.69 -2.93
CA MET A 145 -3.76 -0.30 -3.71
C MET A 145 -2.52 -0.84 -2.99
N ALA A 146 -1.94 -0.07 -2.07
CA ALA A 146 -0.80 -0.49 -1.27
C ALA A 146 -1.18 -0.81 0.19
N GLY A 147 -2.43 -0.54 0.60
CA GLY A 147 -2.82 -0.52 2.01
C GLY A 147 -3.08 -1.87 2.66
N LEU A 148 -3.44 -2.90 1.88
CA LEU A 148 -3.86 -4.22 2.41
C LEU A 148 -2.92 -4.87 3.45
N PRO A 149 -1.57 -4.73 3.38
CA PRO A 149 -0.68 -5.29 4.41
C PRO A 149 -0.99 -4.79 5.83
N ILE A 150 -1.58 -3.60 5.97
CA ILE A 150 -2.00 -3.02 7.26
C ILE A 150 -2.90 -3.99 8.03
N LEU A 151 -3.79 -4.70 7.33
CA LEU A 151 -4.78 -5.57 7.95
C LEU A 151 -4.10 -6.78 8.63
N ASP A 152 -3.19 -7.42 7.92
CA ASP A 152 -2.42 -8.57 8.44
C ASP A 152 -1.43 -8.13 9.51
N ILE A 153 -0.73 -7.00 9.32
CA ILE A 153 0.18 -6.40 10.31
C ILE A 153 -0.53 -6.19 11.64
N LYS A 154 -1.75 -5.63 11.61
CA LYS A 154 -2.54 -5.40 12.83
C LYS A 154 -3.06 -6.70 13.43
N ARG A 155 -3.64 -7.60 12.61
CA ARG A 155 -4.20 -8.88 13.09
C ARG A 155 -3.14 -9.73 13.78
N GLU A 156 -1.96 -9.82 13.19
CA GLU A 156 -0.84 -10.62 13.69
C GLU A 156 -0.03 -9.92 14.79
N LYS A 157 -0.41 -8.68 15.14
CA LYS A 157 0.27 -7.86 16.16
C LYS A 157 1.77 -7.70 15.88
N MET A 158 2.13 -7.57 14.60
CA MET A 158 3.52 -7.32 14.22
C MET A 158 4.01 -6.02 14.86
N PRO A 159 5.29 -5.92 15.27
CA PRO A 159 5.86 -4.73 15.90
C PRO A 159 6.17 -3.61 14.88
N VAL A 160 5.21 -3.34 13.98
CA VAL A 160 5.28 -2.34 12.92
C VAL A 160 4.22 -1.27 13.18
N LYS A 161 4.59 0.01 13.16
CA LYS A 161 3.65 1.12 13.22
C LYS A 161 3.21 1.50 11.81
N THR A 162 1.91 1.49 11.56
CA THR A 162 1.34 1.70 10.22
C THR A 162 0.75 3.09 10.06
N ILE A 163 1.11 3.76 8.95
CA ILE A 163 0.54 5.02 8.52
C ILE A 163 -0.16 4.76 7.19
N PHE A 164 -1.42 5.16 7.07
CA PHE A 164 -2.17 5.12 5.82
C PHE A 164 -2.45 6.54 5.35
N THR A 165 -2.01 6.89 4.14
CA THR A 165 -2.34 8.15 3.49
C THR A 165 -3.22 7.88 2.28
N THR A 166 -4.46 8.37 2.31
CA THR A 166 -5.31 8.48 1.12
C THR A 166 -5.16 9.88 0.53
N HIS A 167 -4.85 9.96 -0.77
CA HIS A 167 -4.73 11.21 -1.52
C HIS A 167 -6.08 11.67 -2.07
N ALA A 168 -7.02 10.74 -2.24
CA ALA A 168 -8.44 11.01 -2.45
C ALA A 168 -9.26 9.77 -2.11
N THR A 169 -10.49 9.95 -1.63
CA THR A 169 -11.36 8.80 -1.34
C THR A 169 -11.89 8.17 -2.63
N GLN A 170 -11.94 6.84 -2.70
CA GLN A 170 -12.45 6.12 -3.87
C GLN A 170 -13.89 6.52 -4.17
N LEU A 171 -14.74 6.53 -3.15
CA LEU A 171 -16.13 6.99 -3.30
C LEU A 171 -16.23 8.48 -3.63
N GLY A 172 -15.39 9.33 -3.05
CA GLY A 172 -15.44 10.78 -3.30
C GLY A 172 -15.24 11.11 -4.78
N ARG A 173 -14.34 10.41 -5.47
CA ARG A 173 -14.14 10.57 -6.92
C ARG A 173 -15.41 10.29 -7.73
N HIS A 174 -16.16 9.26 -7.37
CA HIS A 174 -17.38 8.88 -8.08
C HIS A 174 -18.56 9.79 -7.70
N LEU A 175 -18.70 10.12 -6.42
CA LEU A 175 -19.78 10.95 -5.91
C LEU A 175 -19.68 12.41 -6.38
N ALA A 176 -18.48 12.99 -6.42
CA ALA A 176 -18.27 14.38 -6.82
C ALA A 176 -18.71 14.65 -8.28
N ILE A 177 -18.53 13.67 -9.17
CA ILE A 177 -18.95 13.76 -10.58
C ILE A 177 -20.47 13.63 -10.72
N ASN A 178 -21.10 12.83 -9.85
CA ASN A 178 -22.51 12.44 -9.97
C ASN A 178 -23.44 13.22 -9.04
N SER A 179 -22.94 14.13 -8.20
CA SER A 179 -23.74 14.89 -7.24
C SER A 179 -23.35 16.38 -7.24
N PRO A 180 -24.17 17.26 -7.84
CA PRO A 180 -23.90 18.71 -7.86
C PRO A 180 -23.74 19.35 -6.48
N LEU A 181 -24.35 18.76 -5.45
CA LEU A 181 -24.29 19.20 -4.05
C LEU A 181 -23.48 18.23 -3.17
N PHE A 182 -22.48 17.55 -3.75
CA PHE A 182 -21.68 16.50 -3.10
C PHE A 182 -21.28 16.82 -1.66
N TYR A 183 -20.63 17.96 -1.42
CA TYR A 183 -20.15 18.32 -0.08
C TYR A 183 -21.27 18.58 0.92
N ALA A 184 -22.41 19.11 0.47
CA ALA A 184 -23.58 19.30 1.34
C ALA A 184 -24.25 17.95 1.67
N HIS A 185 -24.14 16.96 0.78
CA HIS A 185 -24.75 15.65 0.95
C HIS A 185 -23.84 14.59 1.60
N LEU A 186 -22.55 14.89 1.77
CA LEU A 186 -21.55 13.99 2.38
C LEU A 186 -22.04 13.23 3.64
N PRO A 187 -22.73 13.87 4.60
CA PRO A 187 -23.21 13.19 5.81
C PRO A 187 -24.28 12.11 5.55
N PHE A 188 -25.01 12.20 4.43
CA PHE A 188 -26.16 11.35 4.15
C PHE A 188 -25.82 10.13 3.30
N PHE A 189 -24.65 10.10 2.65
CA PHE A 189 -24.23 8.95 1.86
C PHE A 189 -23.94 7.73 2.75
N LYS A 190 -24.55 6.61 2.37
CA LYS A 190 -24.22 5.28 2.89
C LYS A 190 -23.17 4.68 1.97
N TRP A 191 -21.95 4.58 2.47
CA TRP A 191 -20.80 4.22 1.64
C TRP A 191 -20.96 2.85 0.96
N GLN A 192 -21.59 1.88 1.62
CA GLN A 192 -21.84 0.55 1.04
C GLN A 192 -22.81 0.60 -0.14
N ASP A 193 -23.89 1.38 -0.01
CA ASP A 193 -24.91 1.49 -1.05
C ASP A 193 -24.35 2.20 -2.29
N GLU A 194 -23.57 3.28 -2.07
CA GLU A 194 -22.91 4.01 -3.16
C GLU A 194 -21.80 3.18 -3.81
N ALA A 195 -21.03 2.41 -3.03
CA ALA A 195 -20.00 1.54 -3.60
C ALA A 195 -20.61 0.47 -4.53
N LYS A 196 -21.74 -0.11 -4.11
CA LYS A 196 -22.53 -1.04 -4.92
C LYS A 196 -23.11 -0.39 -6.17
N ARG A 197 -23.65 0.82 -6.03
CA ARG A 197 -24.20 1.58 -7.15
C ARG A 197 -23.14 1.86 -8.23
N PHE A 198 -21.91 2.11 -7.84
CA PHE A 198 -20.81 2.42 -8.76
C PHE A 198 -19.98 1.19 -9.18
N GLY A 199 -20.24 0.01 -8.62
CA GLY A 199 -19.49 -1.21 -8.93
C GLY A 199 -18.04 -1.18 -8.45
N ILE A 200 -17.76 -0.47 -7.35
CA ILE A 200 -16.42 -0.30 -6.76
C ILE A 200 -16.36 -0.79 -5.30
N GLU A 201 -17.15 -1.80 -4.97
CA GLU A 201 -17.25 -2.35 -3.62
C GLU A 201 -15.90 -2.80 -3.08
N SER A 202 -15.09 -3.47 -3.90
CA SER A 202 -13.82 -4.05 -3.44
C SER A 202 -12.79 -2.99 -3.15
N GLU A 203 -12.60 -2.02 -4.05
CA GLU A 203 -11.68 -0.89 -3.85
C GLU A 203 -12.07 -0.08 -2.62
N THR A 204 -13.37 0.23 -2.50
CA THR A 204 -13.90 1.00 -1.37
C THR A 204 -13.76 0.24 -0.05
N GLN A 205 -14.03 -1.07 -0.06
CA GLN A 205 -13.90 -1.91 1.13
C GLN A 205 -12.45 -2.05 1.57
N ILE A 206 -11.51 -2.19 0.63
CA ILE A 206 -10.07 -2.17 0.91
C ILE A 206 -9.68 -0.84 1.53
N GLU A 207 -10.05 0.29 0.92
CA GLU A 207 -9.74 1.63 1.43
C GLU A 207 -10.28 1.82 2.85
N PHE A 208 -11.55 1.49 3.07
CA PHE A 208 -12.22 1.57 4.36
C PHE A 208 -11.52 0.70 5.41
N ALA A 209 -11.23 -0.57 5.10
CA ALA A 209 -10.57 -1.48 6.02
C ALA A 209 -9.17 -0.98 6.39
N CYS A 210 -8.38 -0.50 5.43
CA CYS A 210 -7.05 0.04 5.67
C CYS A 210 -7.10 1.29 6.56
N ALA A 211 -8.01 2.22 6.25
CA ALA A 211 -8.20 3.43 7.04
C ALA A 211 -8.63 3.12 8.48
N GLN A 212 -9.48 2.13 8.71
CA GLN A 212 -9.90 1.73 10.06
C GLN A 212 -8.81 1.00 10.86
N ASN A 213 -7.87 0.35 10.17
CA ASN A 213 -6.87 -0.52 10.81
C ASN A 213 -5.48 0.08 10.93
N ALA A 214 -5.16 1.15 10.21
CA ALA A 214 -3.87 1.83 10.36
C ALA A 214 -3.69 2.44 11.76
N ASN A 215 -2.47 2.54 12.27
CA ASN A 215 -2.23 3.27 13.52
C ASN A 215 -2.52 4.76 13.33
N LEU A 216 -2.05 5.35 12.22
CA LEU A 216 -2.35 6.72 11.83
C LEU A 216 -3.02 6.75 10.45
N LEU A 217 -4.10 7.53 10.35
CA LEU A 217 -4.73 7.89 9.08
C LEU A 217 -4.32 9.33 8.76
N THR A 218 -3.92 9.59 7.52
CA THR A 218 -3.56 10.93 7.05
C THR A 218 -4.16 11.17 5.67
N THR A 219 -4.25 12.44 5.29
CA THR A 219 -4.65 12.83 3.94
C THR A 219 -3.94 14.13 3.54
N VAL A 220 -4.07 14.54 2.28
CA VAL A 220 -3.28 15.63 1.68
C VAL A 220 -3.96 17.00 1.75
N SER A 221 -5.22 17.07 2.21
CA SER A 221 -5.96 18.34 2.33
C SER A 221 -7.08 18.26 3.37
N GLU A 222 -7.50 19.42 3.89
CA GLU A 222 -8.67 19.50 4.78
C GLU A 222 -9.98 19.09 4.10
N VAL A 223 -10.08 19.29 2.79
CA VAL A 223 -11.24 18.90 1.99
C VAL A 223 -11.36 17.38 1.97
N THR A 224 -10.27 16.69 1.64
CA THR A 224 -10.20 15.23 1.69
C THR A 224 -10.36 14.70 3.12
N ALA A 225 -9.94 15.45 4.14
CA ALA A 225 -10.16 15.07 5.54
C ALA A 225 -11.65 15.07 5.90
N ARG A 226 -12.44 16.00 5.37
CA ARG A 226 -13.91 16.01 5.48
C ARG A 226 -14.52 14.80 4.79
N GLU A 227 -14.06 14.45 3.59
CA GLU A 227 -14.49 13.22 2.92
C GLU A 227 -14.19 11.98 3.75
N CYS A 228 -12.95 11.82 4.26
CA CYS A 228 -12.55 10.68 5.09
C CYS A 228 -13.45 10.52 6.32
N LYS A 229 -13.77 11.63 7.01
CA LYS A 229 -14.66 11.61 8.16
C LYS A 229 -16.02 10.98 7.83
N HIS A 230 -16.58 11.28 6.66
CA HIS A 230 -17.92 10.84 6.28
C HIS A 230 -17.95 9.52 5.51
N LEU A 231 -16.99 9.29 4.62
CA LEU A 231 -16.95 8.12 3.73
C LEU A 231 -16.14 6.97 4.35
N LEU A 232 -14.98 7.27 4.94
CA LEU A 232 -14.15 6.28 5.63
C LEU A 232 -14.50 6.12 7.11
N LYS A 233 -15.41 6.95 7.64
CA LYS A 233 -15.87 6.95 9.04
C LYS A 233 -14.72 7.06 10.06
N ARG A 234 -13.63 7.73 9.68
CA ARG A 234 -12.49 8.04 10.56
C ARG A 234 -11.96 9.42 10.21
N LYS A 235 -11.77 10.26 11.23
CA LYS A 235 -11.10 11.54 11.06
C LYS A 235 -9.59 11.29 10.98
N PRO A 236 -8.90 11.74 9.91
CA PRO A 236 -7.44 11.78 9.87
C PRO A 236 -6.87 12.65 10.98
#